data_AF-A0AAV1IFY1-F1
#
_entry.id   AF-A0AAV1IFY1-F1
#
_cell.length_a   1.000
_cell.length_b   1.000
_cell.length_c   1.000
_cell.angle_alpha   90.00
_cell.angle_beta   90.00
_cell.angle_gamma   90.00
#
_symmetry.space_group_name_H-M   'P 1'
#
loop_
_entity.id
_entity.type
_entity.pdbx_description
1 polymer ?
#
loop_
_entity_poly.entity_id
_entity_poly.type
_entity_poly.pdbx_seq_one_letter_code
_entity_poly.pdbx_strand_id
1 'polypeptide(L)'
;MVGKTNMDQFASGLVGTRTPYGVARNPFDERFIPGGSSSGSASAVGNGLVTFALGTDVAGSESRRLFMEACERMQAIGGQLVQIRFEPFAETARLLYTSAFMAERYAGIRTFLEGKGESSKESVGVDPRLQRVTAAIMSGALAYSAVDVFDALTRLNDLKRQAELEMDKIDMLLVPTSACHYSIAEIEAEEKLATSVTWAKNTNLGRFTNFVNLLDMAAVAVPSGILRCEPSPSILTGEEAERAQHLAATGNPAPVLPFGVTMIGPAWSDDSLAEVASRFHAASSLGCGPAGHAVKPYRQK
;
A
#
# COMPACT_ATOMS: atom_id res chain seq x y z
N MET A 1 -19.50 7.98 -15.82
CA MET A 1 -19.04 6.77 -15.11
C MET A 1 -19.00 5.62 -16.11
N VAL A 2 -17.83 5.03 -16.39
CA VAL A 2 -17.65 4.02 -17.47
C VAL A 2 -17.85 2.58 -16.98
N GLY A 3 -17.56 2.31 -15.70
CA GLY A 3 -17.73 0.98 -15.10
C GLY A 3 -17.30 0.91 -13.64
N LYS A 4 -17.37 -0.28 -13.05
CA LYS A 4 -16.84 -0.59 -11.71
C LYS A 4 -15.51 -1.32 -11.87
N THR A 5 -14.47 -0.86 -11.16
CA THR A 5 -13.12 -1.42 -11.23
C THR A 5 -12.92 -2.54 -10.20
N ASN A 6 -12.01 -3.47 -10.50
CA ASN A 6 -11.67 -4.58 -9.60
C ASN A 6 -10.87 -4.09 -8.37
N MET A 7 -10.89 -4.87 -7.28
CA MET A 7 -10.19 -4.58 -6.03
C MET A 7 -9.89 -5.83 -5.21
N ASP A 8 -8.97 -5.74 -4.24
CA ASP A 8 -8.85 -6.77 -3.18
C ASP A 8 -10.20 -6.92 -2.45
N GLN A 9 -10.62 -8.17 -2.22
CA GLN A 9 -11.93 -8.50 -1.69
C GLN A 9 -12.15 -7.80 -0.33
N PHE A 10 -13.27 -7.08 -0.21
CA PHE A 10 -13.59 -6.23 0.96
C PHE A 10 -12.48 -5.23 1.34
N ALA A 11 -11.76 -4.70 0.36
CA ALA A 11 -10.65 -3.78 0.57
C ALA A 11 -9.53 -4.34 1.49
N SER A 12 -9.42 -5.67 1.59
CA SER A 12 -8.56 -6.34 2.57
C SER A 12 -7.21 -6.71 1.97
N GLY A 13 -6.48 -5.70 1.50
CA GLY A 13 -5.13 -5.85 0.96
C GLY A 13 -4.58 -4.58 0.33
N LEU A 14 -3.26 -4.58 0.13
CA LEU A 14 -2.49 -3.59 -0.60
C LEU A 14 -1.85 -4.18 -1.86
N VAL A 15 -2.24 -5.40 -2.24
CA VAL A 15 -1.56 -6.19 -3.28
C VAL A 15 -2.36 -6.27 -4.59
N GLY A 16 -3.68 -6.17 -4.55
CA GLY A 16 -4.55 -6.26 -5.72
C GLY A 16 -4.76 -7.69 -6.26
N THR A 17 -4.15 -8.71 -5.64
CA THR A 17 -4.24 -10.12 -6.03
C THR A 17 -5.38 -10.87 -5.33
N ARG A 18 -5.96 -10.30 -4.27
CA ARG A 18 -6.93 -10.98 -3.40
C ARG A 18 -8.35 -10.84 -3.95
N THR A 19 -8.55 -11.18 -5.22
CA THR A 19 -9.80 -10.98 -5.96
C THR A 19 -10.23 -12.21 -6.76
N PRO A 20 -11.51 -12.63 -6.70
CA PRO A 20 -11.99 -13.78 -7.46
C PRO A 20 -12.13 -13.47 -8.96
N TYR A 21 -12.00 -12.20 -9.37
CA TYR A 21 -12.25 -11.74 -10.74
C TYR A 21 -10.99 -11.71 -11.62
N GLY A 22 -9.87 -12.23 -11.12
CA GLY A 22 -8.57 -12.19 -11.79
C GLY A 22 -7.76 -10.94 -11.45
N VAL A 23 -6.43 -11.10 -11.40
CA VAL A 23 -5.49 -10.05 -10.98
C VAL A 23 -5.38 -8.96 -12.05
N ALA A 24 -5.66 -7.71 -11.69
CA ALA A 24 -5.38 -6.56 -12.56
C ALA A 24 -3.86 -6.43 -12.78
N ARG A 25 -3.43 -6.05 -13.97
CA ARG A 25 -1.99 -6.00 -14.30
C ARG A 25 -1.42 -4.61 -14.05
N ASN A 26 -0.18 -4.56 -13.55
CA ASN A 26 0.55 -3.31 -13.43
C ASN A 26 0.81 -2.74 -14.84
N PRO A 27 0.49 -1.45 -15.11
CA PRO A 27 0.66 -0.84 -16.43
C PRO A 27 2.11 -0.79 -16.93
N PHE A 28 3.10 -0.83 -16.04
CA PHE A 28 4.52 -0.80 -16.39
C PHE A 28 5.07 -2.19 -16.70
N ASP A 29 4.62 -3.21 -15.98
CA ASP A 29 5.09 -4.59 -16.14
C ASP A 29 4.03 -5.59 -15.61
N GLU A 30 3.42 -6.39 -16.49
CA GLU A 30 2.30 -7.29 -16.15
C GLU A 30 2.59 -8.35 -15.08
N ARG A 31 3.88 -8.59 -14.83
CA ARG A 31 4.35 -9.59 -13.85
C ARG A 31 4.33 -9.04 -12.43
N PHE A 32 4.20 -7.71 -12.28
CA PHE A 32 4.15 -7.01 -11.02
C PHE A 32 2.72 -6.75 -10.57
N ILE A 33 2.54 -6.67 -9.25
CA ILE A 33 1.27 -6.30 -8.68
C ILE A 33 0.88 -4.87 -9.11
N PRO A 34 -0.40 -4.61 -9.37
CA PRO A 34 -0.91 -3.26 -9.64
C PRO A 34 -1.00 -2.40 -8.38
N GLY A 35 -0.76 -2.99 -7.19
CA GLY A 35 -1.10 -2.39 -5.90
C GLY A 35 -2.56 -2.64 -5.52
N GLY A 36 -2.93 -2.30 -4.29
CA GLY A 36 -4.26 -2.54 -3.74
C GLY A 36 -4.66 -1.55 -2.63
N SER A 37 -5.90 -1.58 -2.16
CA SER A 37 -6.94 -2.51 -2.63
C SER A 37 -7.53 -2.09 -3.98
N SER A 38 -7.41 -0.83 -4.39
CA SER A 38 -8.02 -0.26 -5.59
C SER A 38 -7.27 -0.57 -6.91
N SER A 39 -6.95 -1.84 -7.11
CA SER A 39 -6.09 -2.34 -8.19
C SER A 39 -6.58 -1.99 -9.60
N GLY A 40 -7.87 -2.21 -9.87
CA GLY A 40 -8.45 -1.92 -11.18
C GLY A 40 -8.52 -0.43 -11.49
N SER A 41 -8.68 0.42 -10.48
CA SER A 41 -8.69 1.88 -10.64
C SER A 41 -7.34 2.41 -11.11
N ALA A 42 -6.27 2.04 -10.40
CA ALA A 42 -4.90 2.44 -10.73
C ALA A 42 -4.51 1.92 -12.13
N SER A 43 -4.84 0.66 -12.44
CA SER A 43 -4.54 0.07 -13.75
C SER A 43 -5.31 0.74 -14.89
N ALA A 44 -6.59 1.09 -14.69
CA ALA A 44 -7.41 1.74 -15.71
C ALA A 44 -6.90 3.15 -16.06
N VAL A 45 -6.53 3.96 -15.06
CA VAL A 45 -5.95 5.29 -15.27
C VAL A 45 -4.55 5.18 -15.87
N GLY A 46 -3.70 4.31 -15.33
CA GLY A 46 -2.33 4.15 -15.80
C GLY A 46 -2.24 3.70 -17.27
N ASN A 47 -3.21 2.91 -17.74
CA ASN A 47 -3.29 2.51 -19.15
C ASN A 47 -4.00 3.53 -20.07
N GLY A 48 -4.48 4.64 -19.52
CA GLY A 48 -5.22 5.66 -20.25
C GLY A 48 -6.63 5.22 -20.69
N LEU A 49 -7.24 4.24 -20.00
CA LEU A 49 -8.60 3.80 -20.28
C LEU A 49 -9.65 4.79 -19.77
N VAL A 50 -9.32 5.52 -18.70
CA VAL A 50 -10.15 6.57 -18.09
C VAL A 50 -9.27 7.73 -17.60
N THR A 51 -9.83 8.94 -17.52
CA THR A 51 -9.10 10.15 -17.13
C THR A 51 -8.79 10.21 -15.62
N PHE A 52 -9.64 9.63 -14.78
CA PHE A 52 -9.44 9.55 -13.33
C PHE A 52 -10.13 8.30 -12.77
N ALA A 53 -9.67 7.85 -11.60
CA ALA A 53 -10.29 6.80 -10.80
C ALA A 53 -9.90 7.01 -9.33
N LEU A 54 -10.66 6.40 -8.41
CA LEU A 54 -10.37 6.47 -6.98
C LEU A 54 -9.49 5.27 -6.58
N GLY A 55 -8.37 5.50 -5.91
CA GLY A 55 -7.52 4.42 -5.43
C GLY A 55 -6.34 4.81 -4.55
N THR A 56 -5.56 3.80 -4.15
CA THR A 56 -4.40 3.87 -3.25
C THR A 56 -3.17 3.23 -3.90
N ASP A 57 -1.97 3.73 -3.58
CA ASP A 57 -0.73 3.51 -4.35
C ASP A 57 0.38 2.79 -3.55
N VAL A 58 1.36 2.19 -4.26
CA VAL A 58 2.42 1.28 -3.78
C VAL A 58 3.78 1.51 -4.50
N ALA A 59 4.96 1.45 -3.83
CA ALA A 59 6.30 1.71 -4.39
C ALA A 59 7.46 0.90 -3.72
N GLY A 60 8.69 0.88 -4.29
CA GLY A 60 9.87 -0.05 -4.18
C GLY A 60 10.94 -0.01 -3.05
N SER A 61 11.94 -0.92 -3.07
CA SER A 61 13.05 -1.04 -2.07
C SER A 61 14.44 -0.55 -2.54
N GLU A 62 14.61 -0.22 -3.83
CA GLU A 62 15.68 0.69 -4.30
C GLU A 62 15.30 2.18 -4.08
N SER A 63 14.19 2.42 -3.38
CA SER A 63 13.59 3.72 -3.18
C SER A 63 14.40 4.67 -2.31
N ARG A 64 15.42 4.21 -1.57
CA ARG A 64 16.21 5.13 -0.74
C ARG A 64 16.86 6.23 -1.57
N ARG A 65 17.50 5.88 -2.70
CA ARG A 65 18.13 6.87 -3.59
C ARG A 65 17.08 7.83 -4.16
N LEU A 66 16.01 7.28 -4.74
CA LEU A 66 14.94 8.10 -5.34
C LEU A 66 14.20 8.95 -4.31
N PHE A 67 14.13 8.49 -3.06
CA PHE A 67 13.56 9.26 -1.96
C PHE A 67 14.49 10.39 -1.52
N MET A 68 15.81 10.18 -1.49
CA MET A 68 16.76 11.28 -1.27
C MET A 68 16.66 12.32 -2.39
N GLU A 69 16.56 11.90 -3.65
CA GLU A 69 16.32 12.80 -4.79
C GLU A 69 14.97 13.54 -4.66
N ALA A 70 13.94 12.88 -4.11
CA ALA A 70 12.67 13.52 -3.79
C ALA A 70 12.82 14.58 -2.70
N CYS A 71 13.58 14.31 -1.63
CA CYS A 71 13.88 15.29 -0.60
C CYS A 71 14.63 16.50 -1.17
N GLU A 72 15.64 16.27 -2.00
CA GLU A 72 16.39 17.35 -2.69
C GLU A 72 15.47 18.18 -3.58
N ARG A 73 14.56 17.53 -4.32
CA ARG A 73 13.56 18.22 -5.15
C ARG A 73 12.60 19.05 -4.31
N MET A 74 12.16 18.53 -3.17
CA MET A 74 11.30 19.27 -2.24
C MET A 74 12.01 20.52 -1.71
N GLN A 75 13.30 20.41 -1.38
CA GLN A 75 14.10 21.57 -0.95
C GLN A 75 14.28 22.59 -2.09
N ALA A 76 14.50 22.12 -3.32
CA ALA A 76 14.65 22.99 -4.49
C ALA A 76 13.39 23.82 -4.80
N ILE A 77 12.19 23.33 -4.45
CA ILE A 77 10.93 24.08 -4.59
C ILE A 77 10.56 24.92 -3.35
N GLY A 78 11.47 25.03 -2.37
CA GLY A 78 11.33 25.89 -1.19
C GLY A 78 11.02 25.16 0.12
N GLY A 79 11.00 23.82 0.14
CA GLY A 79 10.81 23.04 1.36
C GLY A 79 12.02 23.11 2.30
N GLN A 80 11.77 23.06 3.60
CA GLN A 80 12.81 22.92 4.62
C GLN A 80 12.81 21.50 5.17
N LEU A 81 13.95 20.83 5.10
CA LEU A 81 14.09 19.50 5.69
C LEU A 81 14.20 19.62 7.21
N VAL A 82 13.26 19.00 7.92
CA VAL A 82 13.24 18.91 9.38
C VAL A 82 13.25 17.44 9.78
N GLN A 83 14.14 17.08 10.69
CA GLN A 83 14.17 15.73 11.23
C GLN A 83 13.10 15.57 12.32
N ILE A 84 12.30 14.53 12.17
CA ILE A 84 11.29 14.12 13.16
C ILE A 84 11.53 12.67 13.61
N ARG A 85 10.97 12.31 14.76
CA ARG A 85 10.92 10.90 15.17
C ARG A 85 9.74 10.23 14.49
N PHE A 86 10.03 9.33 13.54
CA PHE A 86 9.00 8.64 12.77
C PHE A 86 8.34 7.45 13.51
N GLU A 87 8.89 7.03 14.65
CA GLU A 87 8.45 5.84 15.39
C GLU A 87 6.93 5.84 15.74
N PRO A 88 6.31 6.95 16.19
CA PRO A 88 4.88 6.97 16.51
C PRO A 88 3.98 6.66 15.29
N PHE A 89 4.38 7.10 14.10
CA PHE A 89 3.67 6.83 12.85
C PHE A 89 3.84 5.38 12.42
N ALA A 90 5.09 4.88 12.48
CA ALA A 90 5.41 3.50 12.14
C ALA A 90 4.74 2.48 13.09
N GLU A 91 4.58 2.83 14.37
CA GLU A 91 3.88 1.99 15.34
C GLU A 91 2.37 2.02 15.12
N THR A 92 1.79 3.21 14.87
CA THR A 92 0.37 3.32 14.51
C THR A 92 0.04 2.50 13.26
N ALA A 93 0.91 2.53 12.25
CA ALA A 93 0.76 1.72 11.04
C ALA A 93 0.72 0.21 11.31
N ARG A 94 1.45 -0.28 12.34
CA ARG A 94 1.46 -1.69 12.75
C ARG A 94 0.17 -2.08 13.45
N LEU A 95 -0.41 -1.20 14.28
CA LEU A 95 -1.66 -1.47 15.00
C LEU A 95 -2.79 -1.93 14.09
N LEU A 96 -2.83 -1.44 12.84
CA LEU A 96 -3.87 -1.82 11.87
C LEU A 96 -3.96 -3.33 11.60
N TYR A 97 -2.84 -4.06 11.71
CA TYR A 97 -2.78 -5.51 11.46
C TYR A 97 -2.44 -6.34 12.69
N THR A 98 -1.84 -5.75 13.73
CA THR A 98 -1.40 -6.49 14.93
C THR A 98 -2.31 -6.31 16.14
N SER A 99 -3.42 -5.58 16.01
CA SER A 99 -4.33 -5.28 17.13
C SER A 99 -5.80 -5.51 16.78
N ALA A 100 -6.66 -5.22 17.76
CA ALA A 100 -8.10 -5.39 17.66
C ALA A 100 -8.79 -4.50 16.61
N PHE A 101 -8.10 -3.58 15.93
CA PHE A 101 -8.65 -2.89 14.75
C PHE A 101 -9.08 -3.85 13.63
N MET A 102 -8.55 -5.08 13.59
CA MET A 102 -9.07 -6.12 12.69
C MET A 102 -10.51 -6.52 13.01
N ALA A 103 -10.94 -6.42 14.27
CA ALA A 103 -12.32 -6.70 14.70
C ALA A 103 -13.33 -5.73 14.08
N GLU A 104 -12.96 -4.48 13.82
CA GLU A 104 -13.83 -3.52 13.14
C GLU A 104 -14.15 -3.96 11.71
N ARG A 105 -13.14 -4.43 10.97
CA ARG A 105 -13.31 -4.96 9.61
C ARG A 105 -14.27 -6.15 9.62
N TYR A 106 -14.07 -7.06 10.56
CA TYR A 106 -14.96 -8.20 10.74
C TYR A 106 -16.39 -7.75 11.06
N ALA A 107 -16.58 -6.82 12.01
CA ALA A 107 -17.89 -6.32 12.40
C ALA A 107 -18.68 -5.74 11.21
N GLY A 108 -18.01 -5.01 10.30
CA GLY A 108 -18.62 -4.44 9.10
C GLY A 108 -19.14 -5.46 8.09
N ILE A 109 -18.57 -6.67 8.05
CA ILE A 109 -18.99 -7.74 7.11
C ILE A 109 -19.55 -8.98 7.81
N ARG A 110 -19.67 -8.97 9.14
CA ARG A 110 -20.04 -10.12 9.97
C ARG A 110 -21.33 -10.78 9.49
N THR A 111 -22.39 -10.01 9.20
CA THR A 111 -23.67 -10.58 8.75
C THR A 111 -23.57 -11.31 7.42
N PHE A 112 -22.64 -10.91 6.54
CA PHE A 112 -22.34 -11.63 5.31
C PHE A 112 -21.54 -12.91 5.59
N LEU A 113 -20.54 -12.83 6.48
CA LEU A 113 -19.67 -13.96 6.83
C LEU A 113 -20.39 -15.06 7.60
N GLU A 114 -21.21 -14.68 8.57
CA GLU A 114 -21.88 -15.62 9.49
C GLU A 114 -23.18 -16.18 8.90
N GLY A 115 -23.70 -15.57 7.82
CA GLY A 115 -24.91 -16.01 7.14
C GLY A 115 -26.15 -16.00 8.04
N LYS A 116 -27.07 -15.05 7.86
CA LYS A 116 -28.40 -15.21 8.48
C LYS A 116 -29.21 -16.27 7.71
N GLY A 117 -29.05 -17.52 8.11
CA GLY A 117 -30.14 -18.48 8.23
C GLY A 117 -30.30 -18.79 9.71
N GLU A 118 -31.48 -18.58 10.27
CA GLU A 118 -31.81 -18.98 11.64
C GLU A 118 -31.39 -20.45 11.87
N SER A 119 -30.66 -20.70 12.96
CA SER A 119 -30.25 -22.03 13.44
C SER A 119 -28.95 -22.61 12.85
N SER A 120 -27.81 -22.18 13.38
CA SER A 120 -26.76 -23.14 13.78
C SER A 120 -25.78 -22.48 14.75
N LYS A 121 -25.73 -23.01 15.98
CA LYS A 121 -24.64 -22.78 16.95
C LYS A 121 -23.42 -23.66 16.64
N GLU A 122 -23.29 -24.16 15.41
CA GLU A 122 -22.28 -25.14 15.02
C GLU A 122 -21.42 -24.58 13.89
N SER A 123 -20.21 -24.18 14.27
CA SER A 123 -19.09 -23.83 13.39
C SER A 123 -19.31 -22.59 12.53
N VAL A 124 -18.47 -21.55 12.73
CA VAL A 124 -18.31 -20.46 11.77
C VAL A 124 -17.74 -21.06 10.48
N GLY A 125 -18.61 -21.58 9.63
CA GLY A 125 -18.26 -22.03 8.29
C GLY A 125 -17.89 -20.79 7.48
N VAL A 126 -16.60 -20.64 7.17
CA VAL A 126 -16.11 -19.59 6.28
C VAL A 126 -16.88 -19.68 4.96
N ASP A 127 -17.59 -18.61 4.57
CA ASP A 127 -18.36 -18.55 3.32
C ASP A 127 -17.46 -18.93 2.12
N PRO A 128 -17.85 -19.91 1.28
CA PRO A 128 -17.03 -20.42 0.19
C PRO A 128 -16.70 -19.38 -0.90
N ARG A 129 -17.39 -18.23 -0.90
CA ARG A 129 -17.11 -17.09 -1.79
C ARG A 129 -15.93 -16.25 -1.31
N LEU A 130 -15.45 -16.45 -0.09
CA LEU A 130 -14.28 -15.78 0.44
C LEU A 130 -13.03 -16.39 -0.15
N GLN A 131 -12.11 -15.53 -0.57
CA GLN A 131 -10.76 -16.00 -0.81
C GLN A 131 -10.13 -16.47 0.49
N ARG A 132 -9.29 -17.51 0.38
CA ARG A 132 -8.56 -18.09 1.52
C ARG A 132 -7.88 -17.04 2.39
N VAL A 133 -7.25 -16.06 1.76
CA VAL A 133 -6.54 -14.97 2.45
C VAL A 133 -7.51 -14.07 3.21
N THR A 134 -8.57 -13.61 2.55
CA THR A 134 -9.62 -12.80 3.18
C THR A 134 -10.25 -13.55 4.35
N ALA A 135 -10.57 -14.83 4.17
CA ALA A 135 -11.10 -15.68 5.23
C ALA A 135 -10.15 -15.75 6.43
N ALA A 136 -8.86 -15.99 6.21
CA ALA A 136 -7.85 -16.09 7.26
C ALA A 136 -7.73 -14.78 8.07
N ILE A 137 -7.68 -13.64 7.37
CA ILE A 137 -7.64 -12.30 7.99
C ILE A 137 -8.88 -12.09 8.88
N MET A 138 -10.06 -12.42 8.36
CA MET A 138 -11.32 -12.21 9.06
C MET A 138 -11.52 -13.16 10.24
N SER A 139 -11.08 -14.42 10.13
CA SER A 139 -11.11 -15.35 11.26
C SER A 139 -10.17 -14.94 12.39
N GLY A 140 -9.03 -14.32 12.07
CA GLY A 140 -8.09 -13.80 13.09
C GLY A 140 -8.71 -12.71 13.97
N ALA A 141 -9.69 -11.97 13.44
CA ALA A 141 -10.40 -10.93 14.17
C ALA A 141 -11.26 -11.48 15.34
N LEU A 142 -11.69 -12.75 15.27
CA LEU A 142 -12.49 -13.40 16.32
C LEU A 142 -11.72 -13.67 17.60
N ALA A 143 -10.38 -13.58 17.57
CA ALA A 143 -9.54 -13.80 18.74
C ALA A 143 -9.51 -12.62 19.71
N TYR A 144 -10.01 -11.45 19.32
CA TYR A 144 -9.96 -10.24 20.14
C TYR A 144 -11.23 -10.07 20.99
N SER A 145 -11.02 -9.78 22.26
CA SER A 145 -12.06 -9.41 23.22
C SER A 145 -12.35 -7.90 23.17
N ALA A 146 -13.42 -7.47 23.86
CA ALA A 146 -13.69 -6.04 24.04
C ALA A 146 -12.56 -5.33 24.82
N VAL A 147 -11.87 -6.03 25.73
CA VAL A 147 -10.73 -5.46 26.46
C VAL A 147 -9.59 -5.14 25.50
N ASP A 148 -9.27 -6.06 24.58
CA ASP A 148 -8.23 -5.84 23.57
C ASP A 148 -8.53 -4.63 22.66
N VAL A 149 -9.82 -4.36 22.39
CA VAL A 149 -10.25 -3.15 21.66
C VAL A 149 -9.93 -1.89 22.45
N PHE A 150 -10.27 -1.84 23.75
CA PHE A 150 -9.97 -0.68 24.57
C PHE A 150 -8.46 -0.47 24.79
N ASP A 151 -7.70 -1.55 24.90
CA ASP A 151 -6.23 -1.49 24.98
C ASP A 151 -5.63 -0.93 23.69
N ALA A 152 -6.11 -1.38 22.53
CA ALA A 152 -5.69 -0.86 21.22
C ALA A 152 -6.05 0.62 21.03
N LEU A 153 -7.23 1.04 21.45
CA LEU A 153 -7.66 2.45 21.42
C LEU A 153 -6.81 3.32 22.35
N THR A 154 -6.51 2.83 23.55
CA THR A 154 -5.63 3.52 24.51
C THR A 154 -4.24 3.71 23.90
N ARG A 155 -3.67 2.64 23.32
CA ARG A 155 -2.37 2.72 22.64
C ARG A 155 -2.39 3.68 21.45
N LEU A 156 -3.47 3.67 20.65
CA LEU A 156 -3.62 4.61 19.54
C LEU A 156 -3.63 6.06 20.03
N ASN A 157 -4.32 6.36 21.12
CA ASN A 157 -4.36 7.71 21.68
C ASN A 157 -2.97 8.19 22.17
N ASP A 158 -2.20 7.32 22.81
CA ASP A 158 -0.82 7.62 23.21
C ASP A 158 0.07 7.93 22.00
N LEU A 159 -0.04 7.12 20.95
CA LEU A 159 0.73 7.29 19.73
C LEU A 159 0.28 8.54 18.96
N LYS A 160 -1.02 8.83 18.92
CA LYS A 160 -1.56 10.05 18.33
C LYS A 160 -0.96 11.28 19.00
N ARG A 161 -0.94 11.32 20.34
CA ARG A 161 -0.33 12.45 21.06
C ARG A 161 1.15 12.62 20.72
N GLN A 162 1.89 11.52 20.59
CA GLN A 162 3.30 11.56 20.20
C GLN A 162 3.48 12.01 18.75
N ALA A 163 2.63 11.56 17.83
CA ALA A 163 2.65 11.97 16.43
C ALA A 163 2.34 13.46 16.27
N GLU A 164 1.35 13.99 16.99
CA GLU A 164 1.03 15.43 17.04
C GLU A 164 2.24 16.27 17.45
N LEU A 165 2.97 15.86 18.50
CA LEU A 165 4.19 16.56 18.93
C LEU A 165 5.31 16.58 17.87
N GLU A 166 5.36 15.58 17.00
CA GLU A 166 6.29 15.55 15.88
C GLU A 166 5.77 16.38 14.69
N MET A 167 4.45 16.37 14.45
CA MET A 167 3.81 17.23 13.46
C MET A 167 3.89 18.71 13.83
N ASP A 168 3.90 19.10 15.10
CA ASP A 168 4.08 20.51 15.52
C ASP A 168 5.41 21.12 15.02
N LYS A 169 6.35 20.30 14.55
CA LYS A 169 7.66 20.71 14.02
C LYS A 169 7.66 20.93 12.49
N ILE A 170 6.63 20.46 11.79
CA ILE A 170 6.58 20.36 10.33
C ILE A 170 5.19 20.62 9.77
N ASP A 171 5.10 21.17 8.56
CA ASP A 171 3.79 21.36 7.91
C ASP A 171 3.26 20.06 7.28
N MET A 172 4.17 19.17 6.86
CA MET A 172 3.84 17.89 6.22
C MET A 172 5.00 16.89 6.32
N LEU A 173 4.65 15.61 6.28
CA LEU A 173 5.58 14.50 6.05
C LEU A 173 5.76 14.27 4.55
N LEU A 174 6.99 14.01 4.12
CA LEU A 174 7.28 13.42 2.81
C LEU A 174 7.77 11.99 3.05
N VAL A 175 7.07 11.00 2.51
CA VAL A 175 7.41 9.58 2.67
C VAL A 175 7.42 8.86 1.33
N PRO A 176 8.16 7.75 1.17
CA PRO A 176 7.92 6.84 0.06
C PRO A 176 6.46 6.37 0.10
N THR A 177 5.79 6.34 -1.05
CA THR A 177 4.39 5.89 -1.11
C THR A 177 4.25 4.43 -0.62
N SER A 178 5.28 3.61 -0.86
CA SER A 178 5.45 2.32 -0.20
C SER A 178 6.90 1.84 -0.31
N ALA A 179 7.19 0.70 0.32
CA ALA A 179 8.53 0.18 0.55
C ALA A 179 9.01 -0.92 -0.42
N CYS A 180 8.12 -1.59 -1.18
CA CYS A 180 8.53 -2.47 -2.27
C CYS A 180 7.52 -2.59 -3.44
N HIS A 181 7.99 -2.98 -4.63
CA HIS A 181 7.15 -3.54 -5.70
C HIS A 181 7.35 -5.05 -5.73
N TYR A 182 6.32 -5.81 -5.41
CA TYR A 182 6.36 -7.26 -5.50
C TYR A 182 5.85 -7.74 -6.86
N SER A 183 6.49 -8.77 -7.40
CA SER A 183 5.91 -9.59 -8.45
C SER A 183 4.68 -10.33 -7.92
N ILE A 184 3.76 -10.66 -8.81
CA ILE A 184 2.59 -11.48 -8.45
C ILE A 184 3.06 -12.84 -7.92
N ALA A 185 4.14 -13.39 -8.49
CA ALA A 185 4.75 -14.63 -8.04
C ALA A 185 5.28 -14.54 -6.59
N GLU A 186 5.92 -13.43 -6.19
CA GLU A 186 6.39 -13.21 -4.81
C GLU A 186 5.24 -13.20 -3.80
N ILE A 187 4.11 -12.57 -4.15
CA ILE A 187 2.90 -12.55 -3.30
C ILE A 187 2.29 -13.94 -3.22
N GLU A 188 2.11 -14.60 -4.36
CA GLU A 188 1.55 -15.95 -4.40
C GLU A 188 2.41 -16.96 -3.64
N ALA A 189 3.74 -16.87 -3.72
CA ALA A 189 4.65 -17.75 -3.01
C ALA A 189 4.49 -17.63 -1.48
N GLU A 190 4.33 -16.41 -0.97
CA GLU A 190 4.07 -16.17 0.46
C GLU A 190 2.68 -16.67 0.88
N GLU A 191 1.65 -16.35 0.12
CA GLU A 191 0.26 -16.63 0.50
C GLU A 191 -0.15 -18.10 0.24
N LYS A 192 0.63 -18.87 -0.54
CA LYS A 192 0.44 -20.32 -0.73
C LYS A 192 0.94 -21.16 0.44
N LEU A 193 1.83 -20.62 1.30
CA LEU A 193 2.42 -21.36 2.42
C LEU A 193 1.35 -21.66 3.49
N ALA A 194 0.83 -22.89 3.48
CA ALA A 194 -0.34 -23.28 4.28
C ALA A 194 -0.13 -23.27 5.80
N THR A 195 1.11 -23.27 6.29
CA THR A 195 1.43 -23.48 7.71
C THR A 195 1.87 -22.23 8.45
N SER A 196 2.20 -21.12 7.77
CA SER A 196 2.60 -19.86 8.39
C SER A 196 2.55 -18.72 7.37
N VAL A 197 1.34 -18.21 7.09
CA VAL A 197 1.23 -17.00 6.26
C VAL A 197 1.49 -15.79 7.16
N THR A 198 2.59 -15.07 6.89
CA THR A 198 3.02 -13.91 7.68
C THR A 198 2.39 -12.60 7.22
N TRP A 199 1.84 -12.56 6.01
CA TRP A 199 1.37 -11.33 5.33
C TRP A 199 2.45 -10.24 5.28
N ALA A 200 3.73 -10.61 5.37
CA ALA A 200 4.84 -9.70 5.54
C ALA A 200 4.96 -8.75 4.35
N LYS A 201 4.79 -9.25 3.11
CA LYS A 201 4.84 -8.42 1.91
C LYS A 201 3.72 -7.39 1.91
N ASN A 202 2.47 -7.81 2.15
CA ASN A 202 1.34 -6.88 2.24
C ASN A 202 1.53 -5.84 3.35
N THR A 203 2.00 -6.27 4.53
CA THR A 203 2.27 -5.37 5.66
C THR A 203 3.37 -4.36 5.32
N ASN A 204 4.42 -4.78 4.62
CA ASN A 204 5.50 -3.90 4.18
C ASN A 204 5.00 -2.79 3.23
N LEU A 205 4.01 -3.08 2.39
CA LEU A 205 3.41 -2.06 1.50
C LEU A 205 2.73 -0.93 2.28
N GLY A 206 2.22 -1.20 3.49
CA GLY A 206 1.50 -0.22 4.31
C GLY A 206 2.39 0.55 5.29
N ARG A 207 3.71 0.31 5.28
CA ARG A 207 4.66 0.82 6.29
C ARG A 207 4.61 2.34 6.48
N PHE A 208 4.37 3.09 5.41
CA PHE A 208 4.40 4.56 5.41
C PHE A 208 3.02 5.23 5.33
N THR A 209 1.93 4.45 5.23
CA THR A 209 0.61 5.00 4.87
C THR A 209 -0.52 4.50 5.78
N ASN A 210 -0.38 3.35 6.43
CA ASN A 210 -1.45 2.78 7.25
C ASN A 210 -1.88 3.64 8.44
N PHE A 211 -1.01 4.55 8.91
CA PHE A 211 -1.33 5.44 10.02
C PHE A 211 -2.20 6.63 9.63
N VAL A 212 -2.28 7.00 8.34
CA VAL A 212 -2.90 8.25 7.89
C VAL A 212 -4.34 8.38 8.37
N ASN A 213 -5.14 7.33 8.15
CA ASN A 213 -6.55 7.32 8.60
C ASN A 213 -6.67 7.22 10.13
N LEU A 214 -5.82 6.41 10.78
CA LEU A 214 -5.85 6.22 12.23
C LEU A 214 -5.50 7.51 13.00
N LEU A 215 -4.70 8.37 12.39
CA LEU A 215 -4.27 9.65 12.96
C LEU A 215 -5.09 10.85 12.45
N ASP A 216 -6.12 10.64 11.63
CA ASP A 216 -6.96 11.69 11.05
C ASP A 216 -6.13 12.72 10.25
N MET A 217 -5.49 12.24 9.18
CA MET A 217 -4.58 13.00 8.33
C MET A 217 -5.01 12.99 6.86
N ALA A 218 -4.60 14.01 6.11
CA ALA A 218 -4.78 14.09 4.67
C ALA A 218 -3.49 13.67 3.95
N ALA A 219 -3.61 13.11 2.74
CA ALA A 219 -2.45 12.66 1.98
C ALA A 219 -2.65 12.78 0.46
N VAL A 220 -1.56 13.09 -0.25
CA VAL A 220 -1.50 13.11 -1.72
C VAL A 220 -0.25 12.38 -2.21
N ALA A 221 -0.43 11.40 -3.09
CA ALA A 221 0.66 10.66 -3.73
C ALA A 221 0.95 11.24 -5.11
N VAL A 222 2.25 11.39 -5.44
CA VAL A 222 2.71 11.90 -6.73
C VAL A 222 3.87 11.06 -7.29
N PRO A 223 3.97 10.91 -8.62
CA PRO A 223 5.15 10.34 -9.25
C PRO A 223 6.41 11.12 -8.89
N SER A 224 7.49 10.40 -8.60
CA SER A 224 8.75 11.01 -8.16
C SER A 224 9.98 10.45 -8.84
N GLY A 225 9.91 9.28 -9.49
CA GLY A 225 11.03 8.71 -10.21
C GLY A 225 10.72 7.41 -10.93
N ILE A 226 11.77 6.83 -11.49
CA ILE A 226 11.76 5.49 -12.11
C ILE A 226 12.73 4.61 -11.34
N LEU A 227 12.22 3.49 -10.84
CA LEU A 227 12.98 2.43 -10.22
C LEU A 227 13.50 1.49 -11.31
N ARG A 228 14.81 1.25 -11.32
CA ARG A 228 15.44 0.24 -12.18
C ARG A 228 16.00 -0.83 -11.26
N CYS A 229 15.29 -1.95 -11.13
CA CYS A 229 15.69 -3.01 -10.21
C CYS A 229 16.85 -3.85 -10.80
N GLU A 230 17.95 -3.21 -11.19
CA GLU A 230 19.13 -3.90 -11.69
C GLU A 230 19.76 -4.74 -10.56
N PRO A 231 20.19 -5.99 -10.82
CA PRO A 231 20.90 -6.77 -9.81
C PRO A 231 22.21 -6.05 -9.46
N SER A 232 22.37 -5.70 -8.18
CA SER A 232 23.61 -5.11 -7.68
C SER A 232 24.80 -6.04 -7.98
N PRO A 233 25.96 -5.51 -8.41
CA PRO A 233 27.18 -6.32 -8.60
C PRO A 233 27.79 -6.85 -7.29
N SER A 234 27.23 -6.51 -6.12
CA SER A 234 27.65 -7.03 -4.81
C SER A 234 27.12 -8.46 -4.57
N ILE A 235 27.77 -9.19 -3.64
CA ILE A 235 27.25 -10.48 -3.16
C ILE A 235 25.90 -10.24 -2.48
N LEU A 236 24.82 -10.66 -3.13
CA LEU A 236 23.48 -10.63 -2.55
C LEU A 236 23.36 -11.70 -1.47
N THR A 237 22.76 -11.36 -0.33
CA THR A 237 22.51 -12.30 0.77
C THR A 237 21.07 -12.16 1.27
N GLY A 238 20.51 -13.23 1.81
CA GLY A 238 19.16 -13.21 2.38
C GLY A 238 18.08 -12.79 1.38
N GLU A 239 17.19 -11.88 1.80
CA GLU A 239 16.03 -11.41 1.03
C GLU A 239 16.40 -10.80 -0.33
N GLU A 240 17.56 -10.14 -0.44
CA GLU A 240 18.00 -9.54 -1.71
C GLU A 240 18.34 -10.60 -2.76
N ALA A 241 18.93 -11.72 -2.32
CA ALA A 241 19.23 -12.85 -3.20
C ALA A 241 17.95 -13.57 -3.63
N GLU A 242 17.02 -13.78 -2.70
CA GLU A 242 15.71 -14.37 -2.99
C GLU A 242 14.91 -13.49 -3.97
N ARG A 243 14.95 -12.17 -3.78
CA ARG A 243 14.31 -11.21 -4.68
C ARG A 243 14.95 -11.23 -6.06
N ALA A 244 16.27 -11.23 -6.17
CA ALA A 244 16.95 -11.33 -7.46
C ALA A 244 16.61 -12.64 -8.19
N GLN A 245 16.49 -13.76 -7.47
CA GLN A 245 16.00 -15.02 -8.04
C GLN A 245 14.55 -14.92 -8.53
N HIS A 246 13.66 -14.30 -7.77
CA HIS A 246 12.28 -14.05 -8.21
C HIS A 246 12.24 -13.18 -9.47
N LEU A 247 13.00 -12.07 -9.48
CA LEU A 247 13.10 -11.18 -10.64
C LEU A 247 13.63 -11.92 -11.88
N ALA A 248 14.68 -12.74 -11.72
CA ALA A 248 15.19 -13.58 -12.80
C ALA A 248 14.13 -14.58 -13.31
N ALA A 249 13.37 -15.20 -12.41
CA ALA A 249 12.29 -16.13 -12.75
C ALA A 249 11.12 -15.45 -13.50
N THR A 250 10.96 -14.13 -13.38
CA THR A 250 9.97 -13.38 -14.17
C THR A 250 10.35 -13.24 -15.66
N GLY A 251 11.57 -13.61 -16.04
CA GLY A 251 12.11 -13.37 -17.39
C GLY A 251 12.47 -11.89 -17.66
N ASN A 252 12.43 -11.03 -16.65
CA ASN A 252 12.96 -9.66 -16.67
C ASN A 252 13.73 -9.40 -15.37
N PRO A 253 15.03 -9.67 -15.35
CA PRO A 253 15.85 -9.51 -14.15
C PRO A 253 16.07 -8.05 -13.74
N ALA A 254 15.73 -7.08 -14.60
CA ALA A 254 15.92 -5.65 -14.35
C ALA A 254 14.67 -4.83 -14.75
N PRO A 255 13.53 -5.03 -14.06
CA PRO A 255 12.30 -4.32 -14.37
C PRO A 255 12.41 -2.82 -14.13
N VAL A 256 11.67 -2.07 -14.95
CA VAL A 256 11.53 -0.62 -14.86
C VAL A 256 10.15 -0.32 -14.30
N LEU A 257 10.11 0.20 -13.09
CA LEU A 257 8.87 0.42 -12.32
C LEU A 257 8.77 1.89 -11.89
N PRO A 258 7.56 2.44 -11.68
CA PRO A 258 7.43 3.81 -11.19
C PRO A 258 7.88 3.91 -9.74
N PHE A 259 8.24 5.10 -9.30
CA PHE A 259 8.44 5.40 -7.89
C PHE A 259 7.64 6.64 -7.52
N GLY A 260 6.86 6.56 -6.46
CA GLY A 260 6.04 7.65 -5.93
C GLY A 260 6.46 8.06 -4.52
N VAL A 261 6.15 9.31 -4.19
CA VAL A 261 6.18 9.82 -2.82
C VAL A 261 4.80 10.30 -2.41
N THR A 262 4.52 10.18 -1.12
CA THR A 262 3.27 10.66 -0.52
C THR A 262 3.59 11.81 0.41
N MET A 263 2.86 12.91 0.23
CA MET A 263 2.83 14.06 1.12
C MET A 263 1.68 13.87 2.08
N ILE A 264 1.94 13.94 3.39
CA ILE A 264 0.93 13.69 4.42
C ILE A 264 0.90 14.90 5.36
N GLY A 265 -0.27 15.51 5.52
CA GLY A 265 -0.48 16.67 6.38
C GLY A 265 -1.61 16.44 7.38
N PRO A 266 -1.84 17.37 8.31
CA PRO A 266 -2.97 17.33 9.23
C PRO A 266 -4.31 17.23 8.48
N ALA A 267 -5.37 16.81 9.17
CA ALA A 267 -6.73 16.92 8.62
C ALA A 267 -6.99 18.34 8.09
N TRP A 268 -7.74 18.43 6.99
CA TRP A 268 -8.13 19.69 6.34
C TRP A 268 -6.99 20.47 5.65
N SER A 269 -5.83 19.84 5.45
CA SER A 269 -4.71 20.43 4.72
C SER A 269 -4.71 20.09 3.22
N ASP A 270 -5.81 19.51 2.70
CA ASP A 270 -5.93 18.98 1.34
C ASP A 270 -5.55 20.00 0.25
N ASP A 271 -6.06 21.23 0.33
CA ASP A 271 -5.78 22.27 -0.67
C ASP A 271 -4.29 22.67 -0.69
N SER A 272 -3.70 22.85 0.49
CA SER A 272 -2.27 23.17 0.64
C SER A 272 -1.39 22.03 0.15
N LEU A 273 -1.73 20.78 0.51
CA LEU A 273 -1.03 19.59 0.04
C LEU A 273 -1.11 19.45 -1.48
N ALA A 274 -2.28 19.69 -2.08
CA ALA A 274 -2.47 19.63 -3.52
C ALA A 274 -1.61 20.67 -4.26
N GLU A 275 -1.49 21.88 -3.72
CA GLU A 275 -0.64 22.92 -4.29
C GLU A 275 0.85 22.53 -4.25
N VAL A 276 1.35 22.08 -3.09
CA VAL A 276 2.74 21.63 -2.94
C VAL A 276 3.02 20.42 -3.85
N ALA A 277 2.11 19.46 -3.89
CA ALA A 277 2.22 18.27 -4.74
C ALA A 277 2.25 18.62 -6.23
N SER A 278 1.46 19.60 -6.66
CA SER A 278 1.47 20.10 -8.04
C SER A 278 2.82 20.68 -8.42
N ARG A 279 3.38 21.57 -7.58
CA ARG A 279 4.70 22.19 -7.81
C ARG A 279 5.82 21.14 -7.82
N PHE A 280 5.77 20.18 -6.89
CA PHE A 280 6.72 19.08 -6.82
C PHE A 280 6.67 18.18 -8.07
N HIS A 281 5.47 17.79 -8.48
CA HIS A 281 5.29 16.95 -9.67
C HIS A 281 5.76 17.70 -10.93
N ALA A 282 5.44 18.99 -11.07
CA ALA A 282 5.95 19.81 -12.17
C ALA A 282 7.49 19.85 -12.20
N ALA A 283 8.14 19.97 -11.03
CA ALA A 283 9.61 19.95 -10.93
C ALA A 283 10.24 18.59 -11.28
N SER A 284 9.46 17.49 -11.25
CA SER A 284 9.97 16.16 -11.62
C SER A 284 10.17 15.95 -13.12
N SER A 285 9.50 16.75 -13.95
CA SER A 285 9.39 16.52 -15.41
C SER A 285 8.81 15.16 -15.80
N LEU A 286 8.20 14.43 -14.86
CA LEU A 286 7.46 13.20 -15.10
C LEU A 286 6.02 13.53 -15.48
N GLY A 287 5.40 12.65 -16.27
CA GLY A 287 3.96 12.63 -16.49
C GLY A 287 3.30 11.43 -15.80
N CYS A 288 1.97 11.35 -15.90
CA CYS A 288 1.22 10.22 -15.36
C CYS A 288 1.31 8.95 -16.23
N GLY A 289 1.25 7.79 -15.58
CA GLY A 289 1.26 6.47 -16.24
C GLY A 289 2.58 6.13 -16.95
N PRO A 290 2.68 4.95 -17.61
CA PRO A 290 3.89 4.52 -18.28
C PRO A 290 4.38 5.51 -19.35
N ALA A 291 3.46 6.08 -20.14
CA ALA A 291 3.80 7.04 -21.17
C ALA A 291 4.46 8.31 -20.60
N GLY A 292 3.98 8.81 -19.46
CA GLY A 292 4.57 9.93 -18.74
C GLY A 292 5.95 9.64 -18.14
N HIS A 293 6.36 8.37 -18.10
CA HIS A 293 7.68 7.90 -17.67
C HIS A 293 8.53 7.41 -18.85
N ALA A 294 8.12 7.69 -20.10
CA ALA A 294 8.75 7.17 -21.32
C ALA A 294 8.84 5.62 -21.37
N VAL A 295 7.91 4.94 -20.70
CA VAL A 295 7.77 3.48 -20.70
C VAL A 295 6.59 3.09 -21.61
N LYS A 296 6.79 2.07 -22.45
CA LYS A 296 5.69 1.53 -23.26
C LYS A 296 4.69 0.81 -22.34
N PRO A 297 3.41 1.22 -22.30
CA PRO A 297 2.44 0.58 -21.42
C PRO A 297 2.22 -0.88 -21.83
N TYR A 298 2.05 -1.74 -20.83
CA TYR A 298 1.52 -3.07 -21.05
C TYR A 298 0.05 -2.98 -21.47
N ARG A 299 -0.30 -3.59 -22.62
CA ARG A 299 -1.70 -3.73 -23.06
C ARG A 299 -1.98 -5.19 -23.31
N GLN A 300 -2.89 -5.76 -22.51
CA GLN A 300 -3.46 -7.08 -22.78
C GLN A 300 -4.22 -6.97 -24.11
N LYS A 301 -3.87 -7.82 -25.08
CA LYS A 301 -4.59 -7.90 -26.37
C LYS A 301 -5.97 -8.49 -26.19
#